data_AF-A0A6A5YDN4-F1
#
_entry.id   AF-A0A6A5YDN4-F1
#
_cell.length_a   1.000
_cell.length_b   1.000
_cell.length_c   1.000
_cell.angle_alpha   90.00
_cell.angle_beta   90.00
_cell.angle_gamma   90.00
#
_symmetry.space_group_name_H-M   'P 1'
#
loop_
_entity.id
_entity.type
_entity.pdbx_description
1 polymer ?
#
loop_
_entity_poly.entity_id
_entity_poly.type
_entity_poly.pdbx_seq_one_letter_code
_entity_poly.pdbx_strand_id
1 'polypeptide(L)'
;SGFVSGGTIDQPVERDDEWLKAQQDIEANHRRKEEEARQEGGKTLYEVLQANKAAKQEAFEESIRLKNQFRTLDEDEVEFLDSVMESTRAKEEAIRKQTADQLDLFRRQQEEAEKAALAQPDTAEAVAEEENWVTSGKKRKKGKDKAPIKGIKLRKTST
;
A
#
# COMPACT_ATOMS: atom_id res chain seq x y z
N SER A 1 55.70 -21.53 56.35
CA SER A 1 54.56 -22.18 55.69
C SER A 1 53.86 -23.06 56.72
N GLY A 2 52.74 -22.60 57.25
CA GLY A 2 51.93 -23.35 58.21
C GLY A 2 50.75 -23.98 57.48
N PHE A 3 50.77 -25.29 57.31
CA PHE A 3 49.59 -26.03 56.85
C PHE A 3 48.59 -26.11 58.00
N VAL A 4 47.36 -25.61 57.81
CA VAL A 4 46.26 -25.76 58.76
C VAL A 4 45.45 -26.98 58.32
N SER A 5 45.39 -28.01 59.16
CA SER A 5 44.62 -29.23 58.89
C SER A 5 43.13 -28.91 58.82
N GLY A 6 42.49 -29.26 57.70
CA GLY A 6 41.08 -28.93 57.40
C GLY A 6 40.00 -29.66 58.22
N GLY A 7 40.35 -30.30 59.35
CA GLY A 7 39.43 -31.14 60.13
C GLY A 7 39.25 -32.53 59.53
N THR A 8 38.63 -33.41 60.31
CA THR A 8 38.27 -34.78 59.89
C THR A 8 36.75 -34.91 59.81
N ILE A 9 36.25 -35.99 59.19
CA ILE A 9 34.81 -36.25 59.02
C ILE A 9 34.06 -36.24 60.37
N ASP A 10 34.71 -36.70 61.45
CA ASP A 10 34.12 -36.74 62.80
C ASP A 10 34.31 -35.44 63.60
N GLN A 11 35.21 -34.54 63.18
CA GLN A 11 35.47 -33.25 63.84
C GLN A 11 35.71 -32.16 62.79
N PRO A 12 34.63 -31.57 62.25
CA PRO A 12 34.75 -30.42 61.36
C PRO A 12 35.30 -29.23 62.14
N VAL A 13 36.24 -28.50 61.53
CA VAL A 13 36.80 -27.31 62.19
C VAL A 13 35.77 -26.18 62.18
N GLU A 14 35.61 -25.54 63.33
CA GLU A 14 34.76 -24.35 63.48
C GLU A 14 35.26 -23.23 62.56
N ARG A 15 34.33 -22.64 61.83
CA ARG A 15 34.59 -21.55 60.88
C ARG A 15 34.06 -20.26 61.47
N ASP A 16 34.83 -19.19 61.34
CA ASP A 16 34.40 -17.87 61.80
C ASP A 16 33.15 -17.39 61.03
N ASP A 17 32.33 -16.56 61.67
CA ASP A 17 31.10 -16.00 61.07
C ASP A 17 31.40 -15.21 59.78
N GLU A 18 32.55 -14.54 59.74
CA GLU A 18 33.03 -13.81 58.54
C GLU A 18 33.30 -14.76 57.37
N TRP A 19 33.79 -15.97 57.65
CA TRP A 19 34.05 -16.99 56.64
C TRP A 19 32.74 -17.56 56.08
N LEU A 20 31.76 -17.83 56.95
CA LEU A 20 30.43 -18.30 56.54
C LEU A 20 29.71 -17.25 55.66
N LYS A 21 29.80 -15.97 56.01
CA LYS A 21 29.25 -14.88 55.20
C LYS A 21 29.93 -14.77 53.83
N ALA A 22 31.26 -14.84 53.79
CA ALA A 22 32.01 -14.82 52.55
C ALA A 22 31.64 -16.01 51.64
N GLN A 23 31.46 -17.20 52.22
CA GLN A 23 31.01 -18.39 51.49
C GLN A 23 29.61 -18.22 50.91
N GLN A 24 28.67 -17.67 51.69
CA GLN A 24 27.32 -17.35 51.22
C GLN A 24 27.33 -16.33 50.07
N ASP A 25 28.19 -15.31 50.15
CA ASP A 25 28.34 -14.32 49.08
C ASP A 25 28.91 -14.94 47.79
N ILE A 26 29.87 -15.87 47.91
CA ILE A 26 30.40 -16.62 46.77
C ILE A 26 29.31 -17.49 46.14
N GLU A 27 28.55 -18.23 46.94
CA GLU A 27 27.45 -19.07 46.47
C GLU A 27 26.33 -18.25 45.83
N ALA A 28 25.99 -17.09 46.40
CA ALA A 28 25.02 -16.17 45.82
C ALA A 28 25.48 -15.61 44.47
N ASN A 29 26.76 -15.24 44.34
CA ASN A 29 27.34 -14.82 43.06
C ASN A 29 27.38 -15.97 42.04
N HIS A 30 27.67 -17.19 42.49
CA HIS A 30 27.65 -18.37 41.63
C HIS A 30 26.24 -18.62 41.09
N ARG A 31 25.22 -18.61 41.95
CA ARG A 31 23.81 -18.75 41.55
C ARG A 31 23.37 -17.66 40.57
N ARG A 32 23.69 -16.40 40.84
CA ARG A 32 23.36 -15.30 39.90
C ARG A 32 24.01 -15.52 38.53
N LYS A 33 25.27 -15.95 38.50
CA LYS A 33 25.98 -16.24 37.26
C LYS A 33 25.40 -17.45 36.51
N GLU A 34 24.96 -18.48 37.22
CA GLU A 34 24.25 -19.62 36.64
C GLU A 34 22.90 -19.23 36.07
N GLU A 35 22.15 -18.36 36.74
CA GLU A 35 20.89 -17.81 36.27
C GLU A 35 21.08 -16.93 35.02
N GLU A 36 22.11 -16.10 34.98
CA GLU A 36 22.50 -15.30 33.80
C GLU A 36 23.01 -16.17 32.64
N ALA A 37 23.74 -17.26 32.94
CA ALA A 37 24.26 -18.19 31.95
C ALA A 37 23.19 -19.14 31.39
N ARG A 38 22.06 -19.29 32.10
CA ARG A 38 20.91 -20.05 31.63
C ARG A 38 20.28 -19.29 30.46
N GLN A 39 20.63 -19.71 29.25
CA GLN A 39 20.14 -19.15 27.97
C GLN A 39 18.64 -18.87 28.05
N GLU A 40 18.23 -17.68 27.59
CA GLU A 40 16.85 -17.18 27.63
C GLU A 40 15.83 -18.27 27.27
N GLY A 41 15.12 -18.79 28.27
CA GLY A 41 14.00 -19.70 28.08
C GLY A 41 14.36 -21.13 27.66
N GLY A 42 15.62 -21.57 27.79
CA GLY A 42 16.02 -22.94 27.46
C GLY A 42 16.11 -23.24 25.95
N LYS A 43 16.13 -22.19 25.13
CA LYS A 43 16.39 -22.29 23.70
C LYS A 43 17.79 -22.85 23.48
N THR A 44 17.94 -23.71 22.49
CA THR A 44 19.26 -24.21 22.12
C THR A 44 20.10 -23.07 21.54
N LEU A 45 21.44 -23.13 21.70
CA LEU A 45 22.34 -22.14 21.09
C LEU A 45 22.10 -21.99 19.58
N TYR A 46 21.75 -23.08 18.91
CA TYR A 46 21.39 -23.09 17.49
C TYR A 46 20.17 -22.20 17.20
N GLU A 47 19.10 -22.32 17.98
CA GLU A 47 17.89 -21.48 17.84
C GLU A 47 18.20 -20.00 18.07
N VAL A 48 19.02 -19.68 19.07
CA VAL A 48 19.44 -18.30 19.36
C VAL A 48 20.25 -17.72 18.20
N LEU A 49 21.18 -18.49 17.64
CA LEU A 49 21.97 -18.04 16.48
C LEU A 49 21.10 -17.88 15.23
N GLN A 50 20.15 -18.79 15.01
CA GLN A 50 19.21 -18.68 13.90
C GLN A 50 18.30 -17.45 14.05
N ALA A 51 17.79 -17.19 15.26
CA ALA A 51 16.99 -16.00 15.55
C ALA A 51 17.79 -14.70 15.33
N ASN A 52 19.04 -14.64 15.79
CA ASN A 52 19.92 -13.49 15.56
C ASN A 52 20.21 -13.27 14.07
N LYS A 53 20.41 -14.34 13.30
CA LYS A 53 20.57 -14.26 11.85
C LYS A 53 19.31 -13.73 11.18
N ALA A 54 18.15 -14.26 11.55
CA ALA A 54 16.86 -13.82 11.03
C ALA A 54 16.59 -12.35 11.38
N ALA A 55 16.82 -11.94 12.62
CA ALA A 55 16.63 -10.56 13.07
C ALA A 55 17.54 -9.57 12.31
N LYS A 56 18.80 -9.94 12.05
CA LYS A 56 19.69 -9.12 11.22
C LYS A 56 19.22 -9.01 9.78
N GLN A 57 18.73 -10.13 9.22
CA GLN A 57 18.21 -10.14 7.87
C GLN A 57 16.94 -9.30 7.76
N GLU A 58 16.02 -9.43 8.71
CA GLU A 58 14.78 -8.65 8.78
C GLU A 58 15.08 -7.15 8.94
N ALA A 59 15.97 -6.76 9.86
CA ALA A 59 16.36 -5.36 10.01
C ALA A 59 17.00 -4.79 8.72
N PHE A 60 17.80 -5.59 8.02
CA PHE A 60 18.38 -5.18 6.74
C PHE A 60 17.30 -5.01 5.67
N GLU A 61 16.39 -5.97 5.53
CA GLU A 61 15.28 -5.91 4.58
C GLU A 61 14.31 -4.77 4.88
N GLU A 62 14.02 -4.49 6.15
CA GLU A 62 13.23 -3.36 6.58
C GLU A 62 13.90 -2.04 6.24
N SER A 63 15.22 -1.92 6.46
CA SER A 63 15.97 -0.72 6.08
C SER A 63 15.94 -0.48 4.57
N ILE A 64 16.04 -1.54 3.77
CA ILE A 64 15.93 -1.47 2.31
C ILE A 64 14.50 -1.13 1.89
N ARG A 65 13.50 -1.76 2.51
CA ARG A 65 12.08 -1.51 2.23
C ARG A 65 11.72 -0.06 2.52
N LEU A 66 12.13 0.46 3.68
CA LEU A 66 11.91 1.87 4.05
C LEU A 66 12.64 2.82 3.10
N LYS A 67 13.89 2.50 2.72
CA LYS A 67 14.65 3.27 1.73
C LYS A 67 13.97 3.30 0.36
N ASN A 68 13.40 2.18 -0.08
CA ASN A 68 12.71 2.07 -1.36
C ASN A 68 11.32 2.71 -1.35
N GLN A 69 10.64 2.77 -0.20
CA GLN A 69 9.31 3.37 -0.09
C GLN A 69 9.32 4.90 -0.27
N PHE A 70 10.39 5.56 0.19
CA PHE A 70 10.55 7.01 0.11
C PHE A 70 11.75 7.38 -0.76
N ARG A 71 11.79 6.81 -1.98
CA ARG A 71 12.74 7.24 -3.01
C ARG A 71 12.18 8.46 -3.74
N THR A 72 13.03 9.44 -4.01
CA THR A 72 12.73 10.49 -4.97
C THR A 72 12.59 9.89 -6.37
N LEU A 73 11.71 10.44 -7.20
CA LEU A 73 11.70 10.10 -8.62
C LEU A 73 13.01 10.58 -9.24
N ASP A 74 13.67 9.74 -10.03
CA ASP A 74 14.81 10.17 -10.83
C ASP A 74 14.30 10.94 -12.07
N GLU A 75 15.17 11.69 -12.75
CA GLU A 75 14.80 12.54 -13.90
C GLU A 75 14.09 11.72 -15.00
N ASP A 76 14.62 10.55 -15.33
CA ASP A 76 14.06 9.64 -16.34
C ASP A 76 12.62 9.21 -16.01
N GLU A 77 12.29 9.02 -14.72
CA GLU A 77 10.94 8.67 -14.31
C GLU A 77 9.97 9.86 -14.35
N VAL A 78 10.46 11.07 -14.08
CA VAL A 78 9.68 12.30 -14.24
C VAL A 78 9.36 12.52 -15.72
N GLU A 79 10.35 12.41 -16.60
CA GLU A 79 10.17 12.49 -18.05
C GLU A 79 9.17 11.43 -18.56
N PHE A 80 9.25 10.20 -18.06
CA PHE A 80 8.30 9.16 -18.39
C PHE A 80 6.87 9.55 -17.99
N LEU A 81 6.65 10.05 -16.78
CA LEU A 81 5.32 10.47 -16.33
C LEU A 81 4.77 11.64 -17.16
N ASP A 82 5.62 12.59 -17.53
CA ASP A 82 5.25 13.67 -18.43
C ASP A 82 4.87 13.13 -19.82
N SER A 83 5.63 12.17 -20.37
CA SER A 83 5.29 11.52 -21.64
C SER A 83 3.95 10.79 -21.60
N VAL A 84 3.62 10.14 -20.47
CA VAL A 84 2.33 9.47 -20.28
C VAL A 84 1.20 10.50 -20.26
N MET A 85 1.36 11.59 -19.52
CA MET A 85 0.37 12.67 -19.44
C MET A 85 0.21 13.43 -20.76
N GLU A 86 1.29 13.60 -21.51
CA GLU A 86 1.24 14.16 -22.87
C GLU A 86 0.52 13.21 -23.82
N SER A 87 0.78 11.91 -23.74
CA SER A 87 0.12 10.91 -24.58
C SER A 87 -1.39 10.84 -24.35
N THR A 88 -1.85 11.04 -23.11
CA THR A 88 -3.29 11.07 -22.80
C THR A 88 -3.94 12.34 -23.33
N ARG A 89 -3.30 13.50 -23.13
CA ARG A 89 -3.75 14.78 -23.73
C ARG A 89 -3.80 14.71 -25.25
N ALA A 90 -2.78 14.16 -25.90
CA ALA A 90 -2.74 13.99 -27.35
C ALA A 90 -3.89 13.10 -27.87
N LYS A 91 -4.22 12.02 -27.14
CA LYS A 91 -5.37 11.16 -27.47
C LYS A 91 -6.69 11.90 -27.31
N GLU A 92 -6.86 12.66 -26.23
CA GLU A 92 -8.06 13.47 -26.01
C GLU A 92 -8.23 14.56 -27.07
N GLU A 93 -7.14 15.24 -27.45
CA GLU A 93 -7.14 16.23 -28.51
C GLU A 93 -7.44 15.62 -29.87
N ALA A 94 -6.89 14.44 -30.18
CA ALA A 94 -7.21 13.72 -31.41
C ALA A 94 -8.69 13.35 -31.47
N ILE A 95 -9.27 12.85 -30.38
CA ILE A 95 -10.71 12.56 -30.28
C ILE A 95 -11.50 13.86 -30.44
N ARG A 96 -11.13 14.93 -29.75
CA ARG A 96 -11.83 16.22 -29.85
C ARG A 96 -11.81 16.76 -31.28
N LYS A 97 -10.67 16.68 -31.98
CA LYS A 97 -10.55 17.08 -33.39
C LYS A 97 -11.44 16.21 -34.29
N GLN A 98 -11.38 14.88 -34.15
CA GLN A 98 -12.25 13.98 -34.91
C GLN A 98 -13.73 14.27 -34.70
N THR A 99 -14.15 14.55 -33.46
CA THR A 99 -15.54 14.92 -33.17
C THR A 99 -15.92 16.28 -33.75
N ALA A 100 -15.01 17.26 -33.73
CA ALA A 100 -15.26 18.57 -34.33
C ALA A 100 -15.42 18.45 -35.85
N ASP A 101 -14.52 17.72 -36.51
CA ASP A 101 -14.57 17.48 -37.95
C ASP A 101 -15.88 16.76 -38.36
N GLN A 102 -16.30 15.76 -37.58
CA GLN A 102 -17.57 15.06 -37.81
C GLN A 102 -18.78 16.00 -37.67
N LEU A 103 -18.79 16.87 -36.67
CA LEU A 103 -19.86 17.86 -36.47
C LEU A 103 -19.88 18.90 -37.60
N ASP A 104 -18.73 19.34 -38.07
CA ASP A 104 -18.64 20.30 -39.17
C ASP A 104 -19.07 19.69 -40.51
N LEU A 105 -18.75 18.41 -40.77
CA LEU A 105 -19.29 17.68 -41.91
C LEU A 105 -20.81 17.55 -41.84
N PHE A 106 -21.36 17.25 -40.65
CA PHE A 106 -22.81 17.19 -40.46
C PHE A 106 -23.49 18.54 -40.72
N ARG A 107 -22.92 19.64 -40.20
CA ARG A 107 -23.43 20.99 -40.46
C ARG A 107 -23.42 21.32 -41.95
N ARG A 108 -22.33 21.01 -42.65
CA ARG A 108 -22.24 21.21 -44.11
C ARG A 108 -23.29 20.40 -44.86
N GLN A 109 -23.51 19.13 -44.49
CA GLN A 109 -24.55 18.31 -45.11
C GLN A 109 -25.95 18.85 -44.86
N GLN A 110 -26.23 19.37 -43.67
CA GLN A 110 -27.51 20.04 -43.39
C GLN A 110 -27.68 21.31 -44.22
N GLU A 111 -26.68 22.18 -44.25
CA GLU A 111 -26.70 23.40 -45.07
C GLU A 111 -26.88 23.08 -46.57
N GLU A 112 -26.22 22.03 -47.07
CA GLU A 112 -26.38 21.56 -48.45
C GLU A 112 -27.78 20.98 -48.71
N ALA A 113 -28.34 20.21 -47.78
CA ALA A 113 -29.69 19.67 -47.89
C ALA A 113 -30.76 20.76 -47.84
N GLU A 114 -30.62 21.75 -46.94
CA GLU A 114 -31.50 22.93 -46.88
C GLU A 114 -31.38 23.77 -48.15
N LYS A 115 -30.15 23.99 -48.64
CA LYS A 115 -29.93 24.71 -49.91
C LYS A 115 -30.49 23.95 -51.10
N ALA A 116 -30.40 22.62 -51.12
CA ALA A 116 -30.99 21.78 -52.16
C ALA A 116 -32.53 21.79 -52.10
N ALA A 117 -33.12 21.76 -50.90
CA ALA A 117 -34.55 21.91 -50.69
C ALA A 117 -35.05 23.29 -51.13
N LEU A 118 -34.29 24.36 -50.87
CA LEU A 118 -34.62 25.71 -51.31
C LEU A 118 -34.44 25.91 -52.83
N ALA A 119 -33.54 25.15 -53.46
CA ALA A 119 -33.26 25.23 -54.89
C ALA A 119 -34.17 24.34 -55.76
N GLN A 120 -34.98 23.46 -55.18
CA GLN A 120 -36.04 22.72 -55.85
C GLN A 120 -37.34 23.57 -55.80
N PRO A 121 -37.78 24.21 -56.89
CA PRO A 121 -39.09 24.85 -56.91
C PRO A 121 -40.19 23.78 -57.03
N ASP A 122 -41.19 23.90 -56.16
CA ASP A 122 -42.48 23.19 -56.10
C ASP A 122 -42.84 22.31 -57.29
N THR A 123 -42.60 20.99 -57.19
CA THR A 123 -43.56 19.98 -57.65
C THR A 123 -43.37 18.68 -56.86
N ALA A 124 -44.13 18.50 -55.79
CA ALA A 124 -44.82 17.27 -55.41
C ALA A 124 -45.13 17.27 -53.90
N GLU A 125 -46.41 17.40 -53.59
CA GLU A 125 -47.00 17.00 -52.32
C GLU A 125 -46.61 15.54 -52.01
N ALA A 126 -45.96 15.29 -50.87
CA ALA A 126 -45.94 13.97 -50.26
C ALA A 126 -45.58 14.04 -48.77
N VAL A 127 -46.65 14.02 -47.97
CA VAL A 127 -46.75 13.34 -46.68
C VAL A 127 -45.80 13.81 -45.58
N ALA A 128 -46.28 14.78 -44.80
CA ALA A 128 -45.92 14.91 -43.41
C ALA A 128 -46.36 13.65 -42.63
N GLU A 129 -45.51 12.63 -42.60
CA GLU A 129 -45.59 11.62 -41.53
C GLU A 129 -44.92 12.22 -40.30
N GLU A 130 -45.74 12.69 -39.37
CA GLU A 130 -45.32 12.91 -37.99
C GLU A 130 -44.89 11.57 -37.39
N GLU A 131 -43.60 11.23 -37.55
CA GLU A 131 -42.90 10.19 -36.81
C GLU A 131 -42.80 10.64 -35.35
N ASN A 132 -43.90 10.43 -34.62
CA ASN A 132 -44.04 10.59 -33.19
C ASN A 132 -43.12 9.57 -32.49
N TRP A 133 -41.89 9.99 -32.18
CA TRP A 133 -40.95 9.24 -31.34
C TRP A 133 -41.51 9.13 -29.92
N VAL A 134 -42.45 8.20 -29.71
CA VAL A 134 -42.84 7.73 -28.38
C VAL A 134 -41.66 6.93 -27.84
N THR A 135 -40.71 7.61 -27.20
CA THR A 135 -39.76 6.96 -26.32
C THR A 135 -40.56 6.37 -25.17
N SER A 136 -40.90 5.08 -25.28
CA SER A 136 -41.56 4.34 -24.22
C SER A 136 -40.64 4.38 -22.98
N GLY A 137 -40.99 5.26 -22.04
CA GLY A 137 -40.32 5.40 -20.76
C GLY A 137 -40.51 4.13 -19.94
N LYS A 138 -39.68 3.12 -20.20
CA LYS A 138 -39.60 1.89 -19.41
C LYS A 138 -39.17 2.30 -18.01
N LYS A 139 -40.14 2.48 -17.11
CA LYS A 139 -39.92 2.75 -15.70
C LYS A 139 -39.11 1.60 -15.10
N ARG A 140 -37.79 1.76 -15.04
CA ARG A 140 -36.95 0.88 -14.25
C ARG A 140 -37.31 1.14 -12.79
N LYS A 141 -37.80 0.08 -12.13
CA LYS A 141 -38.00 -0.01 -10.69
C LYS A 141 -36.77 0.60 -10.01
N LYS A 142 -36.98 1.69 -9.26
CA LYS A 142 -35.98 2.35 -8.43
C LYS A 142 -35.51 1.33 -7.39
N GLY A 143 -34.44 0.60 -7.72
CA GLY A 143 -33.64 -0.11 -6.75
C GLY A 143 -33.09 0.93 -5.78
N LYS A 144 -33.62 0.92 -4.56
CA LYS A 144 -32.91 1.40 -3.39
C LYS A 144 -31.60 0.61 -3.38
N ASP A 145 -30.49 1.30 -3.61
CA ASP A 145 -29.18 1.06 -3.00
C ASP A 145 -28.18 2.04 -3.62
N LYS A 146 -28.09 3.22 -2.99
CA LYS A 146 -26.90 4.06 -3.13
C LYS A 146 -25.77 3.38 -2.36
N ALA A 147 -25.24 2.29 -2.91
CA ALA A 147 -23.91 1.81 -2.55
C ALA A 147 -22.90 2.64 -3.36
N PRO A 148 -21.96 3.37 -2.72
CA PRO A 148 -20.88 3.99 -3.46
C PRO A 148 -20.06 2.88 -4.14
N ILE A 149 -19.74 3.09 -5.42
CA ILE A 149 -18.76 2.30 -6.14
C ILE A 149 -17.53 2.20 -5.24
N LYS A 150 -17.15 0.95 -4.92
CA LYS A 150 -16.08 0.63 -3.97
C LYS A 150 -14.79 1.36 -4.40
N GLY A 151 -14.40 2.41 -3.67
CA GLY A 151 -13.14 3.12 -3.87
C GLY A 151 -13.21 4.64 -4.06
N ILE A 152 -14.39 5.26 -4.25
CA ILE A 152 -14.48 6.71 -4.51
C ILE A 152 -15.01 7.46 -3.28
N LYS A 153 -14.14 8.22 -2.59
CA LYS A 153 -14.53 9.14 -1.51
C LYS A 153 -14.99 10.48 -2.10
N LEU A 154 -16.29 10.75 -2.10
CA LEU A 154 -16.80 12.10 -2.42
C LEU A 154 -16.48 13.05 -1.26
N ARG A 155 -15.68 14.09 -1.51
CA ARG A 155 -15.51 15.21 -0.56
C ARG A 155 -16.68 16.17 -0.72
N LYS A 156 -17.47 16.36 0.34
CA LYS A 156 -18.53 17.38 0.40
C LYS A 156 -17.86 18.73 0.62
N THR A 157 -18.02 19.66 -0.31
CA THR A 157 -17.68 21.07 -0.11
C THR A 157 -18.75 21.69 0.78
N SER A 158 -18.37 22.24 1.93
CA SER A 158 -19.29 23.00 2.79
C SER A 158 -19.53 24.39 2.20
N THR A 159 -20.81 24.73 2.03
CA THR A 159 -21.28 26.13 2.06
C THR A 159 -21.14 26.66 3.49
#